data_AF-A0A662X846-F1
#
_entry.id   AF-A0A662X846-F1
#
_cell.length_a   1.000
_cell.length_b   1.000
_cell.length_c   1.000
_cell.angle_alpha   90.00
_cell.angle_beta   90.00
_cell.angle_gamma   90.00
#
_symmetry.space_group_name_H-M   'P 1'
#
loop_
_entity.id
_entity.type
_entity.pdbx_description
1 polymer ?
#
loop_
_entity_poly.entity_id
_entity_poly.type
_entity_poly.pdbx_seq_one_letter_code
_entity_poly.pdbx_strand_id
1 'polypeptide(L)'
;FWHDVLFVWNTKLRKRIVRNASMFDKVTTPFLDNVDIRTSGSKPKTLSARHLGIIKFLLRLHLYRPADLFELCGHPLTAAILSRELRQRGASGRVTSEGFCQTFISEIASLLQPITTLPTGPQQPLIYPCAFHAWVFDGYDIEDLSVAILRGLITTTKTEAPKLPIHSLGVEKNPPKDIWSRDIKMNKHVLPVNADLLYRLQHNALYVGFRLQHVDGAATLCHHGCDVVETVAHLFWYCEFAADVWSEWLTVLQRYFDSPIEWGTIVYFMDIVPTEHAKNAFGYSLFVIFHIVRVVVLRCLWTHRNDIRFHGEKPNAIAVKARVHALIDLHVAAFWEVTLLKAIRQSSRVRSQLHALLRELPVTAPFEDDGDPSNHGTEEPTQDTTGTNLARG
;
A
#
# COMPACT_ATOMS: atom_id res chain seq x y z
N PHE A 1 -2.01 8.01 3.03
CA PHE A 1 -1.22 7.20 2.08
C PHE A 1 0.27 7.46 2.18
N TRP A 2 0.84 8.52 1.56
CA TRP A 2 2.31 8.75 1.63
C TRP A 2 2.84 8.88 3.05
N HIS A 3 2.12 9.57 3.93
CA HIS A 3 2.44 9.62 5.36
C HIS A 3 2.49 8.22 5.99
N ASP A 4 1.51 7.37 5.71
CA ASP A 4 1.41 6.04 6.32
C ASP A 4 2.42 5.07 5.71
N VAL A 5 2.70 5.19 4.41
CA VAL A 5 3.75 4.44 3.71
C VAL A 5 5.11 4.81 4.28
N LEU A 6 5.43 6.11 4.38
CA LEU A 6 6.68 6.59 4.95
C LEU A 6 6.79 6.23 6.45
N PHE A 7 5.70 6.35 7.22
CA PHE A 7 5.67 5.96 8.63
C PHE A 7 5.88 4.46 8.79
N VAL A 8 5.19 3.60 8.05
CA VAL A 8 5.32 2.14 8.11
C VAL A 8 6.69 1.69 7.61
N TRP A 9 7.19 2.29 6.52
CA TRP A 9 8.55 2.06 6.03
C TRP A 9 9.57 2.34 7.14
N ASN A 10 9.54 3.54 7.71
CA ASN A 10 10.55 4.03 8.64
C ASN A 10 10.45 3.37 10.03
N THR A 11 9.24 3.04 10.51
CA THR A 11 9.02 2.52 11.87
C THR A 11 8.92 0.99 11.96
N LYS A 12 8.39 0.32 10.93
CA LYS A 12 8.04 -1.12 10.98
C LYS A 12 8.86 -1.99 10.03
N LEU A 13 8.92 -1.65 8.74
CA LEU A 13 9.59 -2.47 7.72
C LEU A 13 11.11 -2.40 7.87
N ARG A 14 11.63 -1.20 8.08
CA ARG A 14 13.07 -0.94 8.15
C ARG A 14 13.79 -1.71 9.24
N LYS A 15 13.25 -1.74 10.47
CA LYS A 15 13.81 -2.55 11.57
C LYS A 15 13.88 -4.05 11.25
N ARG A 16 12.93 -4.57 10.44
CA ARG A 16 12.88 -5.97 10.03
C ARG A 16 13.90 -6.29 8.93
N ILE A 17 14.03 -5.41 7.93
CA ILE A 17 15.00 -5.59 6.82
C ILE A 17 16.43 -5.65 7.37
N VAL A 18 16.78 -4.76 8.30
CA VAL A 18 18.13 -4.67 8.89
C VAL A 18 18.49 -5.88 9.73
N ARG A 19 17.52 -6.41 10.49
CA ARG A 19 17.71 -7.64 11.27
C ARG A 19 17.99 -8.84 10.36
N ASN A 20 17.39 -8.85 9.17
CA ASN A 20 17.48 -9.95 8.21
C ASN A 20 18.54 -9.75 7.12
N ALA A 21 19.24 -8.60 7.10
CA ALA A 21 20.31 -8.34 6.16
C ALA A 21 21.43 -9.37 6.34
N SER A 22 21.91 -9.92 5.22
CA SER A 22 22.98 -10.92 5.26
C SER A 22 24.28 -10.30 5.80
N MET A 23 25.21 -11.13 6.25
CA MET A 23 26.53 -10.65 6.67
C MET A 23 27.26 -9.94 5.53
N PHE A 24 27.04 -10.39 4.29
CA PHE A 24 27.61 -9.77 3.10
C PHE A 24 27.06 -8.35 2.93
N ASP A 25 25.75 -8.17 3.02
CA ASP A 25 25.11 -6.84 2.92
C ASP A 25 25.63 -5.89 4.00
N LYS A 26 25.79 -6.36 5.24
CA LYS A 26 26.30 -5.51 6.34
C LYS A 26 27.73 -5.03 6.10
N VAL A 27 28.58 -5.87 5.53
CA VAL A 27 29.99 -5.56 5.26
C VAL A 27 30.14 -4.61 4.05
N THR A 28 29.22 -4.68 3.09
CA THR A 28 29.27 -3.89 1.86
C THR A 28 28.39 -2.64 1.88
N THR A 29 27.45 -2.51 2.83
CA THR A 29 26.56 -1.34 2.91
C THR A 29 27.37 -0.08 3.27
N PRO A 30 27.30 0.99 2.45
CA PRO A 30 27.97 2.24 2.76
C PRO A 30 27.48 2.85 4.08
N PHE A 31 28.38 3.18 5.01
CA PHE A 31 28.00 3.67 6.34
C PHE A 31 27.65 5.16 6.38
N LEU A 32 28.01 5.95 5.37
CA LEU A 32 27.78 7.40 5.40
C LEU A 32 26.31 7.78 5.33
N ASP A 33 25.59 7.14 4.41
CA ASP A 33 24.13 7.28 4.24
C ASP A 33 23.39 6.09 4.85
N ASN A 34 24.09 5.28 5.66
CA ASN A 34 23.45 4.18 6.37
C ASN A 34 22.55 4.76 7.45
N VAL A 35 21.29 4.71 7.09
CA VAL A 35 20.19 5.27 7.82
C VAL A 35 20.08 4.61 9.22
N ASP A 36 20.61 3.39 9.42
CA ASP A 36 20.53 2.58 10.65
C ASP A 36 21.61 2.92 11.69
N ILE A 37 22.55 3.78 11.34
CA ILE A 37 23.47 4.40 12.28
C ILE A 37 22.67 5.45 13.06
N ARG A 38 22.27 5.08 14.28
CA ARG A 38 21.46 5.95 15.12
C ARG A 38 22.32 7.06 15.70
N THR A 39 22.03 8.28 15.28
CA THR A 39 22.53 9.48 15.94
C THR A 39 21.62 9.79 17.13
N SER A 40 22.19 10.28 18.24
CA SER A 40 21.49 10.52 19.52
C SER A 40 20.44 11.66 19.49
N GLY A 41 20.04 12.11 18.30
CA GLY A 41 19.08 13.19 18.10
C GLY A 41 17.63 12.73 18.03
N SER A 42 16.69 13.66 18.25
CA SER A 42 15.24 13.45 18.11
C SER A 42 14.80 13.17 16.66
N LYS A 43 15.67 13.43 15.68
CA LYS A 43 15.50 13.06 14.27
C LYS A 43 16.66 12.16 13.84
N PRO A 44 16.39 10.97 13.27
CA PRO A 44 17.46 10.13 12.73
C PRO A 44 18.13 10.88 11.57
N LYS A 45 19.42 11.21 11.74
CA LYS A 45 20.27 11.77 10.69
C LYS A 45 21.30 10.72 10.28
N THR A 46 21.62 10.66 8.99
CA THR A 46 22.76 9.91 8.46
C THR A 46 24.09 10.48 8.98
N LEU A 47 25.17 9.71 8.85
CA LEU A 47 26.50 10.20 9.18
C LEU A 47 26.94 11.34 8.25
N SER A 48 26.63 11.24 6.95
CA SER A 48 26.92 12.27 5.94
C SER A 48 26.33 13.65 6.30
N ALA A 49 25.14 13.67 6.90
CA ALA A 49 24.49 14.89 7.39
C ALA A 49 25.17 15.50 8.63
N ARG A 50 26.15 14.81 9.24
CA ARG A 50 26.97 15.35 10.34
C ARG A 50 28.26 15.91 9.77
N HIS A 51 28.59 17.14 10.14
CA HIS A 51 29.87 17.76 9.79
C HIS A 51 31.05 17.19 10.63
N LEU A 52 31.17 15.87 10.75
CA LEU A 52 32.33 15.25 11.39
C LEU A 52 33.53 15.36 10.44
N GLY A 53 34.63 15.95 10.92
CA GLY A 53 35.85 16.11 10.12
C GLY A 53 36.42 14.78 9.60
N ILE A 54 36.21 13.67 10.34
CA ILE A 54 36.61 12.32 9.91
C ILE A 54 35.87 11.87 8.66
N ILE A 55 34.59 12.21 8.51
CA ILE A 55 33.78 11.81 7.34
C ILE A 55 34.34 12.42 6.06
N LYS A 56 34.67 13.72 6.07
CA LYS A 56 35.30 14.38 4.91
C LYS A 56 36.61 13.69 4.50
N PHE A 57 37.36 13.20 5.47
CA PHE A 57 38.63 12.53 5.22
C PHE A 57 38.45 11.09 4.72
N LEU A 58 37.53 10.33 5.31
CA LEU A 58 37.15 8.99 4.85
C LEU A 58 36.61 9.05 3.41
N LEU A 59 35.77 10.05 3.09
CA LEU A 59 35.30 10.34 1.74
C LEU A 59 36.45 10.55 0.74
N ARG A 60 37.46 11.34 1.13
CA ARG A 60 38.66 11.59 0.31
C ARG A 60 39.47 10.32 0.06
N LEU A 61 39.49 9.41 1.03
CA LEU A 61 40.17 8.13 0.93
C LEU A 61 39.32 7.02 0.30
N HIS A 62 38.11 7.33 -0.15
CA HIS A 62 37.15 6.38 -0.70
C HIS A 62 36.80 5.23 0.27
N LEU A 63 36.77 5.52 1.57
CA LEU A 63 36.41 4.57 2.62
C LEU A 63 34.91 4.74 2.95
N TYR A 64 34.07 3.98 2.27
CA TYR A 64 32.61 4.13 2.34
C TYR A 64 31.94 3.03 3.15
N ARG A 65 32.58 1.86 3.29
CA ARG A 65 31.98 0.62 3.79
C ARG A 65 32.78 0.05 4.97
N PRO A 66 32.16 -0.79 5.82
CA PRO A 66 32.89 -1.55 6.83
C PRO A 66 34.05 -2.38 6.24
N ALA A 67 33.86 -2.97 5.06
CA ALA A 67 34.91 -3.69 4.35
C ALA A 67 36.18 -2.83 4.15
N ASP A 68 36.01 -1.57 3.70
CA ASP A 68 37.12 -0.66 3.42
C ASP A 68 37.87 -0.30 4.73
N LEU A 69 37.14 -0.16 5.83
CA LEU A 69 37.72 0.09 7.15
C LEU A 69 38.49 -1.13 7.67
N PHE A 70 37.98 -2.35 7.47
CA PHE A 70 38.67 -3.57 7.86
C PHE A 70 39.87 -3.87 6.98
N GLU A 71 39.82 -3.54 5.69
CA GLU A 71 40.97 -3.64 4.79
C GLU A 71 42.08 -2.67 5.22
N LEU A 72 41.71 -1.46 5.63
CA LEU A 72 42.66 -0.45 6.10
C LEU A 72 43.24 -0.77 7.49
N CYS A 73 42.40 -1.12 8.45
CA CYS A 73 42.75 -1.19 9.86
C CYS A 73 42.86 -2.62 10.41
N GLY A 74 42.52 -3.62 9.61
CA GLY A 74 42.34 -4.99 10.09
C GLY A 74 41.09 -5.17 10.94
N HIS A 75 40.88 -6.40 11.41
CA HIS A 75 39.83 -6.77 12.35
C HIS A 75 40.47 -7.31 13.64
N PRO A 76 40.11 -6.82 14.83
CA PRO A 76 39.05 -5.84 15.11
C PRO A 76 39.47 -4.39 14.83
N LEU A 77 38.51 -3.58 14.38
CA LEU A 77 38.71 -2.13 14.22
C LEU A 77 38.80 -1.46 15.59
N THR A 78 39.92 -0.81 15.88
CA THR A 78 40.14 -0.05 17.13
C THR A 78 40.45 1.42 16.86
N ALA A 79 40.15 2.29 17.83
CA ALA A 79 40.39 3.72 17.71
C ALA A 79 41.88 4.06 17.53
N ALA A 80 42.77 3.33 18.21
CA ALA A 80 44.22 3.46 18.09
C ALA A 80 44.70 3.20 16.66
N ILE A 81 44.23 2.10 16.05
CA ILE A 81 44.63 1.72 14.70
C ILE A 81 44.07 2.74 13.70
N LEU A 82 42.78 3.06 13.77
CA LEU A 82 42.17 4.04 12.87
C LEU A 82 42.88 5.40 12.95
N SER A 83 43.18 5.87 14.16
CA SER A 83 43.95 7.09 14.40
C SER A 83 45.33 7.05 13.73
N ARG A 84 46.06 5.94 13.87
CA ARG A 84 47.38 5.75 13.25
C ARG A 84 47.29 5.76 11.72
N GLU A 85 46.38 4.98 11.13
CA GLU A 85 46.22 4.88 9.67
C GLU A 85 45.82 6.23 9.05
N LEU A 86 44.94 6.98 9.72
CA LEU A 86 44.57 8.32 9.28
C LEU A 86 45.78 9.28 9.27
N ARG A 87 46.63 9.25 10.29
CA ARG A 87 47.87 10.07 10.34
C ARG A 87 48.83 9.72 9.21
N GLN A 88 49.04 8.42 8.97
CA GLN A 88 49.93 7.95 7.91
C GLN A 88 49.48 8.42 6.52
N ARG A 89 48.17 8.60 6.33
CA ARG A 89 47.57 9.09 5.08
C ARG A 89 47.41 10.61 5.02
N GLY A 90 48.03 11.34 5.95
CA GLY A 90 48.11 12.79 5.94
C GLY A 90 46.92 13.52 6.55
N ALA A 91 46.09 12.86 7.37
CA ALA A 91 45.18 13.58 8.25
C ALA A 91 45.97 14.22 9.40
N SER A 92 45.54 15.39 9.85
CA SER A 92 46.13 16.09 10.98
C SER A 92 45.06 16.69 11.90
N GLY A 93 45.47 17.11 13.10
CA GLY A 93 44.59 17.74 14.08
C GLY A 93 43.61 16.77 14.75
N ARG A 94 42.48 17.33 15.23
CA ARG A 94 41.50 16.64 16.09
C ARG A 94 40.92 15.36 15.48
N VAL A 95 40.85 15.30 14.14
CA VAL A 95 40.33 14.15 13.38
C VAL A 95 41.17 12.88 13.59
N THR A 96 42.46 13.04 13.90
CA THR A 96 43.40 11.95 14.17
C THR A 96 43.62 11.68 15.65
N SER A 97 42.79 12.27 16.52
CA SER A 97 42.82 11.93 17.94
C SER A 97 42.10 10.60 18.16
N GLU A 98 42.66 9.77 19.03
CA GLU A 98 42.07 8.47 19.36
C GLU A 98 40.66 8.63 19.94
N GLY A 99 40.44 9.64 20.80
CA GLY A 99 39.10 9.93 21.34
C GLY A 99 38.06 10.30 20.26
N PHE A 100 38.48 10.98 19.20
CA PHE A 100 37.60 11.29 18.07
C PHE A 100 37.30 10.05 17.22
N CYS A 101 38.32 9.22 16.98
CA CYS A 101 38.16 7.92 16.31
C CYS A 101 37.25 6.98 17.12
N GLN A 102 37.37 6.97 18.44
CA GLN A 102 36.51 6.19 19.33
C GLN A 102 35.06 6.65 19.25
N THR A 103 34.82 7.97 19.22
CA THR A 103 33.46 8.52 19.02
C THR A 103 32.87 8.03 17.71
N PHE A 104 33.62 8.10 16.61
CA PHE A 104 33.18 7.59 15.31
C PHE A 104 32.88 6.09 15.32
N ILE A 105 33.79 5.27 15.87
CA ILE A 105 33.59 3.81 15.97
C ILE A 105 32.33 3.48 16.78
N SER A 106 32.10 4.18 17.89
CA SER A 106 30.89 4.02 18.70
C SER A 106 29.61 4.35 17.94
N GLU A 107 29.64 5.31 17.01
CA GLU A 107 28.48 5.64 16.17
C GLU A 107 28.17 4.51 15.17
N ILE A 108 29.19 3.90 14.58
CA ILE A 108 29.01 2.80 13.63
C ILE A 108 28.98 1.41 14.29
N ALA A 109 29.04 1.34 15.62
CA ALA A 109 29.16 0.09 16.35
C ALA A 109 28.03 -0.90 16.05
N SER A 110 26.79 -0.43 15.85
CA SER A 110 25.64 -1.27 15.50
C SER A 110 25.80 -1.98 14.15
N LEU A 111 26.57 -1.39 13.22
CA LEU A 111 26.90 -1.97 11.92
C LEU A 111 28.10 -2.92 12.02
N LEU A 112 29.09 -2.59 12.85
CA LEU A 112 30.32 -3.37 12.99
C LEU A 112 30.17 -4.60 13.89
N GLN A 113 29.38 -4.51 14.97
CA GLN A 113 29.23 -5.58 15.97
C GLN A 113 28.80 -6.94 15.39
N PRO A 114 27.86 -7.03 14.43
CA PRO A 114 27.50 -8.30 13.83
C PRO A 114 28.62 -8.94 13.00
N ILE A 115 29.64 -8.17 12.59
CA ILE A 115 30.73 -8.60 11.72
C ILE A 115 31.84 -9.19 12.57
N THR A 116 31.71 -10.46 12.93
CA THR A 116 32.73 -11.21 13.68
C THR A 116 33.81 -11.81 12.78
N THR A 117 33.48 -12.08 11.52
CA THR A 117 34.39 -12.58 10.47
C THR A 117 34.08 -11.89 9.15
N LEU A 118 35.10 -11.63 8.34
CA LEU A 118 34.91 -11.12 6.99
C LEU A 118 34.37 -12.26 6.11
N PRO A 119 33.20 -12.10 5.47
CA PRO A 119 32.61 -13.15 4.66
C PRO A 119 33.49 -13.41 3.42
N THR A 120 33.80 -14.67 3.15
CA THR A 120 34.44 -15.10 1.90
C THR A 120 33.38 -15.13 0.80
N GLY A 121 33.51 -14.28 -0.22
CA GLY A 121 32.52 -14.18 -1.30
C GLY A 121 32.95 -13.24 -2.43
N PRO A 122 32.16 -13.15 -3.52
CA PRO A 122 32.46 -12.25 -4.63
C PRO A 122 32.55 -10.81 -4.11
N GLN A 123 33.65 -10.12 -4.35
CA GLN A 123 33.78 -8.73 -3.93
C GLN A 123 32.88 -7.84 -4.80
N GLN A 124 32.09 -6.96 -4.17
CA GLN A 124 31.36 -5.96 -4.92
C GLN A 124 32.35 -4.98 -5.57
N PRO A 125 32.09 -4.52 -6.81
CA PRO A 125 32.94 -3.55 -7.48
C PRO A 125 33.12 -2.28 -6.63
N LEU A 126 34.35 -1.76 -6.60
CA LEU A 126 34.73 -0.52 -5.90
C LEU A 126 33.90 0.69 -6.33
N ILE A 127 33.41 0.67 -7.57
CA ILE A 127 32.56 1.70 -8.15
C ILE A 127 31.19 1.05 -8.40
N TYR A 128 30.23 1.40 -7.56
CA TYR A 128 28.83 1.07 -7.80
C TYR A 128 28.18 2.30 -8.43
N PRO A 129 27.85 2.28 -9.74
CA PRO A 129 26.95 3.29 -10.28
C PRO A 129 25.57 3.05 -9.66
N CYS A 130 25.26 3.76 -8.57
CA CYS A 130 23.92 3.80 -8.03
C CYS A 130 23.21 5.05 -8.56
N ALA A 131 21.98 4.87 -9.04
CA ALA A 131 21.11 6.00 -9.34
C ALA A 131 20.45 6.43 -8.02
N PHE A 132 20.99 7.46 -7.38
CA PHE A 132 20.34 8.09 -6.24
C PHE A 132 19.20 8.97 -6.75
N HIS A 133 17.96 8.54 -6.48
CA HIS A 133 16.78 9.34 -6.79
C HIS A 133 16.43 10.16 -5.55
N ALA A 134 16.94 11.38 -5.49
CA ALA A 134 16.49 12.38 -4.52
C ALA A 134 15.15 12.94 -5.01
N TRP A 135 14.08 12.72 -4.25
CA TRP A 135 12.81 13.37 -4.52
C TRP A 135 12.81 14.69 -3.75
N VAL A 136 12.92 15.79 -4.48
CA VAL A 136 12.91 17.14 -3.94
C VAL A 136 11.55 17.78 -4.18
N PHE A 137 10.92 18.30 -3.14
CA PHE A 137 9.68 19.06 -3.21
C PHE A 137 9.96 20.52 -2.81
N ASP A 138 9.94 21.42 -3.79
CA ASP A 138 10.19 22.86 -3.58
C ASP A 138 11.48 23.15 -2.80
N GLY A 139 12.56 22.46 -3.17
CA GLY A 139 13.87 22.58 -2.53
C GLY A 139 14.06 21.73 -1.25
N TYR A 140 13.04 21.01 -0.79
CA TYR A 140 13.15 20.09 0.35
C TYR A 140 13.29 18.65 -0.11
N ASP A 141 14.34 17.96 0.32
CA ASP A 141 14.43 16.50 0.16
C ASP A 141 13.30 15.79 0.92
N ILE A 142 12.83 14.64 0.41
CA ILE A 142 11.78 13.83 1.04
C ILE A 142 12.07 13.57 2.54
N GLU A 143 13.33 13.37 2.89
CA GLU A 143 13.75 13.10 4.27
C GLU A 143 13.59 14.30 5.20
N ASP A 144 13.60 15.52 4.66
CA ASP A 144 13.39 16.76 5.39
C ASP A 144 11.90 17.15 5.48
N LEU A 145 11.02 16.47 4.75
CA LEU A 145 9.60 16.75 4.77
C LEU A 145 8.96 16.37 6.12
N SER A 146 8.66 17.39 6.91
CA SER A 146 7.76 17.28 8.06
C SER A 146 6.31 17.56 7.66
N VAL A 147 5.33 17.17 8.50
CA VAL A 147 3.91 17.53 8.29
C VAL A 147 3.72 19.05 8.20
N ALA A 148 4.47 19.82 8.99
CA ALA A 148 4.42 21.28 8.95
C ALA A 148 4.96 21.82 7.62
N ILE A 149 6.09 21.27 7.13
CA ILE A 149 6.67 21.64 5.83
C ILE A 149 5.71 21.26 4.71
N LEU A 150 5.19 20.03 4.68
CA LEU A 150 4.21 19.59 3.68
C LEU A 150 2.97 20.48 3.64
N ARG A 151 2.39 20.83 4.80
CA ARG A 151 1.26 21.75 4.87
C ARG A 151 1.65 23.14 4.37
N GLY A 152 2.82 23.63 4.78
CA GLY A 152 3.41 24.86 4.27
C GLY A 152 3.48 24.83 2.75
N LEU A 153 4.20 23.86 2.18
CA LEU A 153 4.32 23.64 0.74
C LEU A 153 2.96 23.65 0.05
N ILE A 154 2.00 22.84 0.48
CA ILE A 154 0.64 22.78 -0.11
C ILE A 154 -0.08 24.14 -0.03
N THR A 155 0.17 24.93 1.02
CA THR A 155 -0.49 26.24 1.21
C THR A 155 0.22 27.34 0.42
N THR A 156 1.55 27.28 0.30
CA THR A 156 2.40 28.25 -0.41
C THR A 156 2.36 28.03 -1.91
N THR A 157 2.38 26.77 -2.36
CA THR A 157 2.02 26.38 -3.73
C THR A 157 0.50 26.47 -3.88
N LYS A 158 0.00 27.71 -4.00
CA LYS A 158 -1.32 27.99 -4.59
C LYS A 158 -1.38 27.65 -6.08
N THR A 159 -0.60 26.67 -6.53
CA THR A 159 -0.75 26.11 -7.86
C THR A 159 -2.08 25.40 -7.85
N GLU A 160 -3.01 25.89 -8.69
CA GLU A 160 -4.25 25.18 -8.97
C GLU A 160 -3.88 23.72 -9.26
N ALA A 161 -4.45 22.79 -8.49
CA ALA A 161 -4.11 21.37 -8.62
C ALA A 161 -4.23 21.02 -10.11
N PRO A 162 -3.19 20.39 -10.71
CA PRO A 162 -3.20 20.13 -12.14
C PRO A 162 -4.48 19.40 -12.50
N LYS A 163 -5.21 19.96 -13.47
CA LYS A 163 -6.49 19.41 -13.89
C LYS A 163 -6.26 17.97 -14.32
N LEU A 164 -6.97 17.05 -13.68
CA LEU A 164 -6.90 15.65 -14.08
C LEU A 164 -7.36 15.55 -15.54
N PRO A 165 -6.62 14.85 -16.41
CA PRO A 165 -6.98 14.71 -17.82
C PRO A 165 -8.13 13.71 -17.97
N ILE A 166 -9.30 14.03 -17.41
CA ILE A 166 -10.46 13.15 -17.26
C ILE A 166 -10.99 12.68 -18.63
N HIS A 167 -10.89 13.51 -19.65
CA HIS A 167 -11.23 13.16 -21.04
C HIS A 167 -10.41 11.97 -21.56
N SER A 168 -9.13 11.85 -21.16
CA SER A 168 -8.29 10.71 -21.57
C SER A 168 -8.66 9.41 -20.87
N LEU A 169 -9.44 9.49 -19.80
CA LEU A 169 -10.07 8.33 -19.16
C LEU A 169 -11.38 7.94 -19.85
N GLY A 170 -11.86 8.70 -20.85
CA GLY A 170 -13.16 8.46 -21.49
C GLY A 170 -14.35 8.87 -20.63
N VAL A 171 -14.17 9.80 -19.70
CA VAL A 171 -15.24 10.35 -18.85
C VAL A 171 -15.56 11.77 -19.32
N GLU A 172 -16.84 12.06 -19.56
CA GLU A 172 -17.29 13.34 -20.13
C GLU A 172 -17.37 14.48 -19.10
N LYS A 173 -17.76 14.15 -17.87
CA LYS A 173 -18.02 15.12 -16.80
C LYS A 173 -16.88 15.12 -15.78
N ASN A 174 -16.64 16.28 -15.16
CA ASN A 174 -15.69 16.36 -14.05
C ASN A 174 -16.22 15.58 -12.84
N PRO A 175 -15.36 14.88 -12.08
CA PRO A 175 -15.77 14.14 -10.90
C PRO A 175 -16.24 15.10 -9.79
N PRO A 176 -17.15 14.65 -8.91
CA PRO A 176 -17.56 15.41 -7.74
C PRO A 176 -16.38 15.83 -6.85
N LYS A 177 -16.46 17.00 -6.23
CA LYS A 177 -15.36 17.55 -5.38
C LYS A 177 -15.02 16.67 -4.17
N ASP A 178 -15.98 15.89 -3.68
CA ASP A 178 -15.86 15.03 -2.51
C ASP A 178 -15.41 13.59 -2.84
N ILE A 179 -15.13 13.29 -4.12
CA ILE A 179 -14.80 11.93 -4.57
C ILE A 179 -13.66 11.29 -3.78
N TRP A 180 -12.59 12.03 -3.52
CA TRP A 180 -11.42 11.52 -2.82
C TRP A 180 -11.73 11.16 -1.37
N SER A 181 -12.50 12.02 -0.69
CA SER A 181 -12.95 11.78 0.67
C SER A 181 -13.85 10.54 0.75
N ARG A 182 -14.71 10.34 -0.27
CA ARG A 182 -15.56 9.17 -0.39
C ARG A 182 -14.74 7.91 -0.63
N ASP A 183 -13.88 7.88 -1.64
CA ASP A 183 -13.08 6.69 -1.97
C ASP A 183 -12.12 6.31 -0.85
N ILE A 184 -11.48 7.28 -0.17
CA ILE A 184 -10.65 6.99 1.01
C ILE A 184 -11.47 6.29 2.10
N LYS A 185 -12.71 6.73 2.35
CA LYS A 185 -13.60 6.08 3.32
C LYS A 185 -14.02 4.67 2.89
N MET A 186 -14.17 4.43 1.59
CA MET A 186 -14.56 3.13 1.04
C MET A 186 -13.38 2.15 0.94
N ASN A 187 -12.16 2.66 0.75
CA ASN A 187 -10.95 1.85 0.59
C ASN A 187 -10.59 1.02 1.82
N LYS A 188 -11.16 1.32 3.00
CA LYS A 188 -11.01 0.48 4.19
C LYS A 188 -11.65 -0.92 4.05
N HIS A 189 -12.52 -1.12 3.05
CA HIS A 189 -13.28 -2.36 2.84
C HIS A 189 -12.66 -3.26 1.76
N VAL A 190 -11.51 -2.87 1.20
CA VAL A 190 -10.86 -3.59 0.10
C VAL A 190 -9.37 -3.71 0.37
N LEU A 191 -8.72 -4.70 -0.25
CA LEU A 191 -7.28 -4.86 -0.13
C LEU A 191 -6.53 -3.62 -0.68
N PRO A 192 -5.39 -3.23 -0.08
CA PRO A 192 -4.62 -2.07 -0.52
C PRO A 192 -4.24 -2.09 -2.00
N VAL A 193 -3.96 -3.27 -2.55
CA VAL A 193 -3.61 -3.44 -3.98
C VAL A 193 -4.77 -3.11 -4.93
N ASN A 194 -6.02 -3.28 -4.49
CA ASN A 194 -7.21 -2.94 -5.29
C ASN A 194 -7.47 -1.43 -5.23
N ALA A 195 -7.33 -0.85 -4.03
CA ALA A 195 -7.42 0.60 -3.84
C ALA A 195 -6.32 1.35 -4.61
N ASP A 196 -5.08 0.83 -4.63
CA ASP A 196 -3.97 1.41 -5.39
C ASP A 196 -4.24 1.41 -6.89
N LEU A 197 -4.79 0.31 -7.44
CA LEU A 197 -5.14 0.26 -8.84
C LEU A 197 -6.20 1.32 -9.20
N LEU A 198 -7.28 1.41 -8.42
CA LEU A 198 -8.33 2.41 -8.64
C LEU A 198 -7.74 3.83 -8.57
N TYR A 199 -6.88 4.10 -7.59
CA TYR A 199 -6.20 5.38 -7.46
C TYR A 199 -5.38 5.72 -8.71
N ARG A 200 -4.56 4.78 -9.20
CA ARG A 200 -3.78 4.97 -10.43
C ARG A 200 -4.66 5.15 -11.65
N LEU A 201 -5.76 4.40 -11.75
CA LEU A 201 -6.76 4.56 -12.80
C LEU A 201 -7.32 5.99 -12.82
N GLN A 202 -7.81 6.46 -11.68
CA GLN A 202 -8.43 7.78 -11.51
C GLN A 202 -7.45 8.95 -11.74
N HIS A 203 -6.15 8.71 -11.60
CA HIS A 203 -5.09 9.69 -11.89
C HIS A 203 -4.51 9.53 -13.29
N ASN A 204 -5.10 8.69 -14.14
CA ASN A 204 -4.58 8.38 -15.46
C ASN A 204 -3.08 7.99 -15.37
N ALA A 205 -2.76 7.03 -14.52
CA ALA A 205 -1.38 6.58 -14.28
C ALA A 205 -1.15 5.13 -14.77
N LEU A 206 -2.13 4.53 -15.45
CA LEU A 206 -2.01 3.19 -16.02
C LEU A 206 -1.40 3.25 -17.42
N TYR A 207 -0.47 2.34 -17.68
CA TYR A 207 0.20 2.20 -18.98
C TYR A 207 -0.60 1.29 -19.93
N VAL A 208 -1.59 1.88 -20.58
CA VAL A 208 -2.37 1.27 -21.66
C VAL A 208 -1.77 1.55 -23.04
N GLY A 209 -2.17 0.77 -24.04
CA GLY A 209 -1.65 0.87 -25.40
C GLY A 209 -1.70 2.27 -26.01
N PHE A 210 -2.75 3.05 -25.75
CA PHE A 210 -2.85 4.46 -26.18
C PHE A 210 -1.64 5.31 -25.78
N ARG A 211 -1.07 5.09 -24.59
CA ARG A 211 0.09 5.86 -24.12
C ARG A 211 1.39 5.48 -24.80
N LEU A 212 1.42 4.33 -25.47
CA LEU A 212 2.63 3.78 -26.09
C LEU A 212 2.67 4.05 -27.61
N GLN A 213 1.70 4.78 -28.15
CA GLN A 213 1.64 5.10 -29.58
C GLN A 213 2.85 5.89 -30.11
N HIS A 214 3.59 6.55 -29.22
CA HIS A 214 4.82 7.27 -29.56
C HIS A 214 6.08 6.39 -29.56
N VAL A 215 5.96 5.11 -29.19
CA VAL A 215 7.08 4.17 -29.10
C VAL A 215 7.02 3.22 -30.29
N ASP A 216 8.04 3.28 -31.15
CA ASP A 216 8.12 2.41 -32.34
C ASP A 216 8.11 0.92 -31.96
N GLY A 217 7.25 0.15 -32.63
CA GLY A 217 7.09 -1.29 -32.39
C GLY A 217 6.35 -1.67 -31.11
N ALA A 218 5.82 -0.71 -30.34
CA ALA A 218 5.06 -1.03 -29.14
C ALA A 218 3.69 -1.66 -29.45
N ALA A 219 3.28 -2.63 -28.63
CA ALA A 219 1.93 -3.17 -28.64
C ALA A 219 0.93 -2.14 -28.08
N THR A 220 0.11 -1.58 -28.98
CA THR A 220 -0.86 -0.50 -28.68
C THR A 220 -2.33 -0.93 -28.77
N LEU A 221 -2.60 -2.06 -29.42
CA LEU A 221 -3.96 -2.60 -29.60
C LEU A 221 -4.44 -3.37 -28.36
N CYS A 222 -5.75 -3.58 -28.28
CA CYS A 222 -6.40 -4.34 -27.23
C CYS A 222 -5.87 -5.79 -27.18
N HIS A 223 -5.34 -6.18 -26.03
CA HIS A 223 -4.79 -7.52 -25.81
C HIS A 223 -5.89 -8.62 -25.75
N HIS A 224 -7.16 -8.24 -25.72
CA HIS A 224 -8.30 -9.17 -25.73
C HIS A 224 -8.87 -9.43 -27.13
N GLY A 225 -8.28 -8.86 -28.20
CA GLY A 225 -8.61 -9.21 -29.59
C GLY A 225 -9.54 -8.25 -30.34
N CYS A 226 -9.85 -7.08 -29.79
CA CYS A 226 -10.80 -6.14 -30.40
C CYS A 226 -10.26 -5.29 -31.57
N ASP A 227 -9.00 -5.49 -32.00
CA ASP A 227 -8.31 -4.71 -33.06
C ASP A 227 -8.46 -3.17 -32.97
N VAL A 228 -8.65 -2.65 -31.77
CA VAL A 228 -8.71 -1.21 -31.48
C VAL A 228 -7.61 -0.81 -30.52
N VAL A 229 -7.20 0.46 -30.58
CA VAL A 229 -6.23 1.02 -29.64
C VAL A 229 -6.73 0.85 -28.21
N GLU A 230 -5.89 0.27 -27.36
CA GLU A 230 -6.22 0.03 -25.95
C GLU A 230 -6.22 1.36 -25.18
N THR A 231 -7.41 1.95 -25.02
CA THR A 231 -7.66 3.03 -24.08
C THR A 231 -8.05 2.48 -22.72
N VAL A 232 -8.04 3.31 -21.69
CA VAL A 232 -8.50 2.92 -20.35
C VAL A 232 -9.98 2.53 -20.37
N ALA A 233 -10.84 3.37 -20.95
CA ALA A 233 -12.26 3.09 -21.04
C ALA A 233 -12.54 1.82 -21.87
N HIS A 234 -11.79 1.60 -22.95
CA HIS A 234 -11.90 0.35 -23.71
C HIS A 234 -11.51 -0.85 -22.86
N LEU A 235 -10.31 -0.84 -22.26
CA LEU A 235 -9.79 -1.96 -21.47
C LEU A 235 -10.75 -2.40 -20.35
N PHE A 236 -11.36 -1.44 -19.65
CA PHE A 236 -12.15 -1.73 -18.45
C PHE A 236 -13.67 -1.78 -18.67
N TRP A 237 -14.19 -1.26 -19.79
CA TRP A 237 -15.63 -1.08 -19.98
C TRP A 237 -16.10 -1.45 -21.39
N TYR A 238 -15.57 -0.82 -22.44
CA TYR A 238 -16.10 -0.99 -23.81
C TYR A 238 -15.57 -2.21 -24.56
N CYS A 239 -14.53 -2.88 -24.06
CA CYS A 239 -14.04 -4.14 -24.62
C CYS A 239 -15.09 -5.24 -24.40
N GLU A 240 -15.39 -6.05 -25.43
CA GLU A 240 -16.34 -7.17 -25.33
C GLU A 240 -15.96 -8.15 -24.21
N PHE A 241 -14.65 -8.40 -24.04
CA PHE A 241 -14.14 -9.21 -22.93
C PHE A 241 -14.46 -8.58 -21.57
N ALA A 242 -14.28 -7.27 -21.42
CA ALA A 242 -14.58 -6.57 -20.19
C ALA A 242 -16.09 -6.57 -19.92
N ALA A 243 -16.91 -6.27 -20.93
CA ALA A 243 -18.36 -6.32 -20.85
C ALA A 243 -18.85 -7.72 -20.44
N ASP A 244 -18.24 -8.79 -20.96
CA ASP A 244 -18.57 -10.15 -20.55
C ASP A 244 -18.26 -10.39 -19.07
N VAL A 245 -17.08 -9.97 -18.59
CA VAL A 245 -16.71 -10.09 -17.16
C VAL A 245 -17.65 -9.30 -16.24
N TRP A 246 -18.11 -8.13 -16.68
CA TRP A 246 -19.03 -7.29 -15.91
C TRP A 246 -20.47 -7.81 -15.91
N SER A 247 -20.89 -8.53 -16.96
CA SER A 247 -22.31 -8.81 -17.24
C SER A 247 -23.05 -9.41 -16.05
N GLU A 248 -22.46 -10.40 -15.40
CA GLU A 248 -23.04 -11.08 -14.24
C GLU A 248 -23.36 -10.13 -13.08
N TRP A 249 -22.43 -9.21 -12.77
CA TRP A 249 -22.59 -8.27 -11.67
C TRP A 249 -23.47 -7.09 -12.03
N LEU A 250 -23.35 -6.55 -13.25
CA LEU A 250 -24.17 -5.42 -13.68
C LEU A 250 -25.64 -5.78 -13.78
N THR A 251 -25.99 -6.96 -14.30
CA THR A 251 -27.39 -7.41 -14.41
C THR A 251 -28.09 -7.51 -13.05
N VAL A 252 -27.34 -7.82 -11.99
CA VAL A 252 -27.88 -7.87 -10.63
C VAL A 252 -27.90 -6.47 -10.01
N LEU A 253 -26.75 -5.77 -10.01
CA LEU A 253 -26.59 -4.50 -9.31
C LEU A 253 -27.45 -3.38 -9.89
N GLN A 254 -27.70 -3.36 -11.20
CA GLN A 254 -28.49 -2.30 -11.85
C GLN A 254 -29.89 -2.15 -11.26
N ARG A 255 -30.48 -3.22 -10.71
CA ARG A 255 -31.83 -3.21 -10.12
C ARG A 255 -31.92 -2.36 -8.85
N TYR A 256 -30.78 -2.05 -8.22
CA TYR A 256 -30.72 -1.26 -7.00
C TYR A 256 -30.50 0.23 -7.25
N PHE A 257 -30.37 0.65 -8.50
CA PHE A 257 -30.13 2.04 -8.88
C PHE A 257 -31.13 2.52 -9.93
N ASP A 258 -31.73 3.69 -9.69
CA ASP A 258 -32.57 4.38 -10.67
C ASP A 258 -31.72 4.97 -11.82
N SER A 259 -30.44 5.23 -11.54
CA SER A 259 -29.46 5.68 -12.53
C SER A 259 -28.80 4.50 -13.26
N PRO A 260 -28.49 4.61 -14.56
CA PRO A 260 -27.68 3.62 -15.25
C PRO A 260 -26.26 3.54 -14.64
N ILE A 261 -25.75 2.32 -14.48
CA ILE A 261 -24.35 2.11 -14.10
C ILE A 261 -23.50 2.25 -15.36
N GLU A 262 -22.79 3.36 -15.46
CA GLU A 262 -21.95 3.69 -16.61
C GLU A 262 -20.47 3.77 -16.22
N TRP A 263 -19.60 4.00 -17.20
CA TRP A 263 -18.17 4.11 -16.98
C TRP A 263 -17.80 5.19 -15.94
N GLY A 264 -18.45 6.36 -15.97
CA GLY A 264 -18.26 7.40 -14.96
C GLY A 264 -18.64 6.95 -13.54
N THR A 265 -19.66 6.09 -13.43
CA THR A 265 -20.06 5.45 -12.16
C THR A 265 -18.98 4.50 -11.66
N ILE A 266 -18.39 3.70 -12.54
CA ILE A 266 -17.30 2.77 -12.20
C ILE A 266 -16.04 3.53 -11.78
N VAL A 267 -15.62 4.57 -12.50
CA VAL A 267 -14.38 5.27 -12.15
C VAL A 267 -14.56 6.15 -10.91
N TYR A 268 -15.63 6.94 -10.86
CA TYR A 268 -15.75 8.04 -9.90
C TYR A 268 -17.07 8.04 -9.10
N PHE A 269 -17.86 6.96 -9.12
CA PHE A 269 -19.17 6.94 -8.45
C PHE A 269 -20.05 8.13 -8.88
N MET A 270 -20.00 8.49 -10.16
CA MET A 270 -20.77 9.61 -10.71
C MET A 270 -22.23 9.23 -10.90
N ASP A 271 -23.10 10.21 -10.61
CA ASP A 271 -24.52 10.19 -10.92
C ASP A 271 -25.27 8.93 -10.42
N ILE A 272 -24.73 8.23 -9.41
CA ILE A 272 -25.31 7.01 -8.87
C ILE A 272 -26.45 7.34 -7.90
N VAL A 273 -27.65 6.87 -8.22
CA VAL A 273 -28.87 7.12 -7.44
C VAL A 273 -29.48 5.77 -7.06
N PRO A 274 -29.44 5.35 -5.77
CA PRO A 274 -30.08 4.12 -5.35
C PRO A 274 -31.60 4.27 -5.39
N THR A 275 -32.31 3.18 -5.69
CA THR A 275 -33.78 3.17 -5.56
C THR A 275 -34.17 3.41 -4.11
N GLU A 276 -35.34 4.00 -3.87
CA GLU A 276 -35.83 4.22 -2.50
C GLU A 276 -35.96 2.90 -1.72
N HIS A 277 -36.34 1.81 -2.40
CA HIS A 277 -36.34 0.48 -1.78
C HIS A 277 -34.92 0.07 -1.35
N ALA A 278 -33.94 0.09 -2.24
CA ALA A 278 -32.57 -0.36 -1.97
C ALA A 278 -31.89 0.49 -0.89
N LYS A 279 -32.14 1.80 -0.89
CA LYS A 279 -31.65 2.73 0.14
C LYS A 279 -32.18 2.37 1.53
N ASN A 280 -33.46 2.02 1.64
CA ASN A 280 -34.07 1.63 2.91
C ASN A 280 -33.65 0.23 3.35
N ALA A 281 -33.67 -0.73 2.43
CA ALA A 281 -33.38 -2.14 2.68
C ALA A 281 -31.90 -2.40 2.97
N PHE A 282 -30.98 -1.75 2.24
CA PHE A 282 -29.56 -2.10 2.26
C PHE A 282 -28.65 -0.97 2.75
N GLY A 283 -29.08 0.29 2.64
CA GLY A 283 -28.37 1.45 3.17
C GLY A 283 -26.91 1.53 2.74
N TYR A 284 -26.01 1.69 3.71
CA TYR A 284 -24.56 1.81 3.46
C TYR A 284 -23.96 0.54 2.84
N SER A 285 -24.51 -0.64 3.16
CA SER A 285 -23.98 -1.93 2.69
C SER A 285 -24.03 -2.04 1.16
N LEU A 286 -25.07 -1.49 0.52
CA LEU A 286 -25.18 -1.44 -0.96
C LEU A 286 -23.95 -0.79 -1.60
N PHE A 287 -23.55 0.39 -1.10
CA PHE A 287 -22.40 1.11 -1.63
C PHE A 287 -21.07 0.42 -1.33
N VAL A 288 -20.96 -0.27 -0.19
CA VAL A 288 -19.77 -1.06 0.14
C VAL A 288 -19.61 -2.22 -0.84
N ILE A 289 -20.68 -2.98 -1.07
CA ILE A 289 -20.65 -4.09 -2.02
C ILE A 289 -20.38 -3.59 -3.43
N PHE A 290 -21.05 -2.53 -3.87
CA PHE A 290 -20.78 -1.94 -5.18
C PHE A 290 -19.31 -1.51 -5.31
N HIS A 291 -18.72 -0.88 -4.28
CA HIS A 291 -17.29 -0.52 -4.28
C HIS A 291 -16.38 -1.75 -4.38
N ILE A 292 -16.67 -2.81 -3.62
CA ILE A 292 -15.92 -4.07 -3.66
C ILE A 292 -15.93 -4.66 -5.06
N VAL A 293 -17.12 -4.86 -5.63
CA VAL A 293 -17.31 -5.41 -6.99
C VAL A 293 -16.50 -4.56 -7.98
N ARG A 294 -16.68 -3.24 -7.91
CA ARG A 294 -16.02 -2.28 -8.79
C ARG A 294 -14.52 -2.43 -8.80
N VAL A 295 -13.87 -2.39 -7.64
CA VAL A 295 -12.41 -2.46 -7.59
C VAL A 295 -11.86 -3.85 -7.89
N VAL A 296 -12.60 -4.91 -7.55
CA VAL A 296 -12.18 -6.29 -7.84
C VAL A 296 -12.22 -6.57 -9.33
N VAL A 297 -13.31 -6.20 -10.03
CA VAL A 297 -13.40 -6.41 -11.47
C VAL A 297 -12.31 -5.62 -12.21
N LEU A 298 -12.12 -4.35 -11.87
CA LEU A 298 -11.03 -3.53 -12.41
C LEU A 298 -9.66 -4.21 -12.17
N ARG A 299 -9.42 -4.73 -10.97
CA ARG A 299 -8.16 -5.43 -10.65
C ARG A 299 -7.95 -6.68 -11.49
N CYS A 300 -8.98 -7.50 -11.63
CA CYS A 300 -8.90 -8.76 -12.36
C CYS A 300 -8.66 -8.52 -13.85
N LEU A 301 -9.36 -7.56 -14.45
CA LEU A 301 -9.13 -7.13 -15.84
C LEU A 301 -7.70 -6.62 -16.03
N TRP A 302 -7.20 -5.78 -15.11
CA TRP A 302 -5.83 -5.27 -15.18
C TRP A 302 -4.77 -6.37 -15.03
N THR A 303 -4.93 -7.30 -14.09
CA THR A 303 -4.01 -8.46 -13.98
C THR A 303 -4.00 -9.26 -15.26
N HIS A 304 -5.18 -9.64 -15.75
CA HIS A 304 -5.27 -10.56 -16.87
C HIS A 304 -4.72 -9.95 -18.15
N ARG A 305 -4.98 -8.67 -18.39
CA ARG A 305 -4.34 -7.92 -19.48
C ARG A 305 -2.81 -7.96 -19.37
N ASN A 306 -2.26 -7.81 -18.18
CA ASN A 306 -0.81 -7.87 -17.98
C ASN A 306 -0.26 -9.28 -18.16
N ASP A 307 -1.00 -10.31 -17.75
CA ASP A 307 -0.63 -11.71 -17.97
C ASP A 307 -0.58 -12.03 -19.48
N ILE A 308 -1.55 -11.55 -20.27
CA ILE A 308 -1.51 -11.65 -21.74
C ILE A 308 -0.29 -10.92 -22.30
N ARG A 309 -0.09 -9.66 -21.88
CA ARG A 309 0.96 -8.79 -22.43
C ARG A 309 2.38 -9.26 -22.11
N PHE A 310 2.64 -9.71 -20.88
CA PHE A 310 3.99 -9.96 -20.38
C PHE A 310 4.29 -11.44 -20.18
N HIS A 311 3.28 -12.29 -20.11
CA HIS A 311 3.43 -13.73 -19.85
C HIS A 311 2.88 -14.60 -20.99
N GLY A 312 2.36 -13.99 -22.07
CA GLY A 312 1.88 -14.71 -23.25
C GLY A 312 0.62 -15.54 -22.96
N GLU A 313 -0.12 -15.21 -21.91
CA GLU A 313 -1.42 -15.84 -21.65
C GLU A 313 -2.44 -15.50 -22.74
N LYS A 314 -3.49 -16.32 -22.84
CA LYS A 314 -4.61 -16.09 -23.76
C LYS A 314 -5.81 -15.51 -23.01
N PRO A 315 -6.64 -14.67 -23.66
CA PRO A 315 -7.90 -14.20 -23.08
C PRO A 315 -8.76 -15.35 -22.56
N ASN A 316 -9.15 -15.30 -21.29
CA ASN A 316 -10.00 -16.32 -20.65
C ASN A 316 -11.00 -15.69 -19.68
N ALA A 317 -12.19 -15.34 -20.19
CA ALA A 317 -13.22 -14.67 -19.40
C ALA A 317 -13.76 -15.54 -18.26
N ILE A 318 -13.83 -16.86 -18.45
CA ILE A 318 -14.31 -17.81 -17.44
C ILE A 318 -13.38 -17.78 -16.21
N ALA A 319 -12.07 -17.87 -16.43
CA ALA A 319 -11.09 -17.83 -15.34
C ALA A 319 -11.09 -16.46 -14.63
N VAL A 320 -11.25 -15.37 -15.38
CA VAL A 320 -11.36 -14.02 -14.80
C VAL A 320 -12.62 -13.88 -13.96
N LYS A 321 -13.78 -14.34 -14.44
CA LYS A 321 -15.05 -14.34 -13.68
C LYS A 321 -14.94 -15.15 -12.40
N ALA A 322 -14.37 -16.36 -12.46
CA ALA A 322 -14.15 -17.19 -11.27
C ALA A 322 -13.24 -16.49 -10.25
N ARG A 323 -12.19 -15.79 -10.71
CA ARG A 323 -11.30 -15.00 -9.85
C ARG A 323 -12.02 -13.78 -9.25
N VAL A 324 -12.86 -13.11 -10.03
CA VAL A 324 -13.69 -11.99 -9.56
C VAL A 324 -14.61 -12.45 -8.42
N HIS A 325 -15.32 -13.57 -8.61
CA HIS A 325 -16.18 -14.17 -7.58
C HIS A 325 -15.42 -14.48 -6.29
N ALA A 326 -14.34 -15.25 -6.40
CA ALA A 326 -13.55 -15.65 -5.22
C ALA A 326 -13.01 -14.44 -4.44
N LEU A 327 -12.59 -13.38 -5.14
CA LEU A 327 -12.10 -12.15 -4.50
C LEU A 327 -13.23 -11.31 -3.90
N ILE A 328 -14.42 -11.28 -4.52
CA ILE A 328 -15.58 -10.61 -3.93
C ILE A 328 -16.01 -11.35 -2.67
N ASP A 329 -16.15 -12.68 -2.71
CA ASP A 329 -16.47 -13.52 -1.55
C ASP A 329 -15.50 -13.24 -0.38
N LEU A 330 -14.20 -13.15 -0.68
CA LEU A 330 -13.17 -12.80 0.31
C LEU A 330 -13.40 -11.43 0.97
N HIS A 331 -13.66 -10.37 0.18
CA HIS A 331 -13.89 -9.03 0.76
C HIS A 331 -15.22 -8.95 1.50
N VAL A 332 -16.26 -9.64 1.02
CA VAL A 332 -17.56 -9.70 1.69
C VAL A 332 -17.42 -10.40 3.03
N ALA A 333 -16.72 -11.54 3.10
CA ALA A 333 -16.45 -12.23 4.35
C ALA A 333 -15.69 -11.33 5.34
N ALA A 334 -14.65 -10.62 4.88
CA ALA A 334 -13.92 -9.67 5.71
C ALA A 334 -14.81 -8.50 6.19
N PHE A 335 -15.70 -8.00 5.33
CA PHE A 335 -16.66 -6.95 5.72
C PHE A 335 -17.65 -7.46 6.77
N TRP A 336 -18.17 -8.68 6.59
CA TRP A 336 -19.04 -9.36 7.54
C TRP A 336 -18.37 -9.50 8.92
N GLU A 337 -17.15 -10.00 8.99
CA GLU A 337 -16.38 -10.13 10.25
C GLU A 337 -16.22 -8.77 10.97
N VAL A 338 -15.94 -7.70 10.22
CA VAL A 338 -15.83 -6.34 10.80
C VAL A 338 -17.16 -5.87 11.39
N THR A 339 -18.30 -6.27 10.80
CA THR A 339 -19.62 -5.96 11.39
C THR A 339 -19.89 -6.76 12.67
N LEU A 340 -19.40 -7.99 12.79
CA LEU A 340 -19.48 -8.79 14.01
C LEU A 340 -18.64 -8.19 15.14
N LEU A 341 -17.39 -7.80 14.85
CA LEU A 341 -16.46 -7.30 15.86
C LEU A 341 -16.84 -5.90 16.40
N LYS A 342 -17.56 -5.09 15.63
CA LYS A 342 -17.97 -3.72 16.03
C LYS A 342 -19.29 -3.69 16.80
N ALA A 343 -19.43 -4.52 17.85
CA ALA A 343 -20.62 -4.68 18.70
C ALA A 343 -21.02 -3.42 19.51
N ILE A 344 -21.33 -2.31 18.83
CA ILE A 344 -22.01 -1.13 19.36
C ILE A 344 -23.22 -0.91 18.46
N ARG A 345 -24.43 -0.84 19.08
CA ARG A 345 -25.82 -0.71 18.56
C ARG A 345 -26.10 -0.37 17.08
N GLN A 346 -25.23 0.32 16.35
CA GLN A 346 -25.32 0.53 14.91
C GLN A 346 -24.93 -0.71 14.07
N SER A 347 -24.22 -1.68 14.64
CA SER A 347 -23.76 -2.87 13.91
C SER A 347 -24.87 -3.86 13.55
N SER A 348 -25.92 -4.00 14.38
CA SER A 348 -27.00 -4.96 14.13
C SER A 348 -27.80 -4.61 12.88
N ARG A 349 -28.19 -3.34 12.71
CA ARG A 349 -28.90 -2.87 11.52
C ARG A 349 -28.04 -3.05 10.27
N VAL A 350 -26.77 -2.64 10.28
CA VAL A 350 -25.86 -2.79 9.13
C VAL A 350 -25.69 -4.26 8.76
N ARG A 351 -25.62 -5.16 9.76
CA ARG A 351 -25.55 -6.60 9.56
C ARG A 351 -26.83 -7.16 8.93
N SER A 352 -28.02 -6.81 9.43
CA SER A 352 -29.29 -7.23 8.82
C SER A 352 -29.43 -6.73 7.38
N GLN A 353 -29.05 -5.47 7.12
CA GLN A 353 -29.07 -4.88 5.79
C GLN A 353 -28.07 -5.56 4.84
N LEU A 354 -26.87 -5.92 5.34
CA LEU A 354 -25.88 -6.67 4.59
C LEU A 354 -26.39 -8.09 4.31
N HIS A 355 -26.92 -8.80 5.30
CA HIS A 355 -27.47 -10.14 5.14
C HIS A 355 -28.59 -10.18 4.10
N ALA A 356 -29.52 -9.24 4.17
CA ALA A 356 -30.60 -9.11 3.18
C ALA A 356 -30.04 -8.91 1.76
N LEU A 357 -29.04 -8.02 1.60
CA LEU A 357 -28.40 -7.78 0.31
C LEU A 357 -27.70 -9.04 -0.22
N LEU A 358 -26.98 -9.77 0.63
CA LEU A 358 -26.20 -10.94 0.20
C LEU A 358 -27.07 -12.10 -0.28
N ARG A 359 -28.32 -12.22 0.19
CA ARG A 359 -29.28 -13.22 -0.32
C ARG A 359 -29.72 -12.95 -1.76
N GLU A 360 -29.52 -11.74 -2.26
CA GLU A 360 -29.91 -11.33 -3.61
C GLU A 360 -28.73 -11.27 -4.59
N LEU A 361 -27.50 -11.45 -4.10
CA LEU A 361 -26.27 -11.35 -4.88
C LEU A 361 -25.66 -12.74 -5.17
N PRO A 362 -24.89 -12.88 -6.25
CA PRO A 362 -24.20 -14.13 -6.58
C PRO A 362 -22.94 -14.31 -5.73
N VAL A 363 -23.10 -14.37 -4.41
CA VAL A 363 -22.01 -14.52 -3.41
C VAL A 363 -22.16 -15.89 -2.75
N THR A 364 -21.05 -16.61 -2.53
CA THR A 364 -21.07 -17.99 -2.00
C THR A 364 -20.57 -18.13 -0.57
N ALA A 365 -20.04 -17.05 0.01
CA ALA A 365 -19.49 -17.09 1.36
C ALA A 365 -20.54 -17.59 2.40
N PRO A 366 -20.16 -18.52 3.31
CA PRO A 366 -21.07 -19.07 4.29
C PRO A 366 -21.33 -18.05 5.40
N PHE A 367 -22.58 -17.59 5.51
CA PHE A 367 -23.01 -16.70 6.60
C PHE A 367 -23.97 -17.49 7.49
N GLU A 368 -23.59 -17.73 8.75
CA GLU A 368 -24.50 -18.32 9.72
C GLU A 368 -25.66 -17.35 9.98
N ASP A 369 -26.88 -17.85 9.82
CA ASP A 369 -28.12 -17.15 10.16
C ASP A 369 -28.16 -17.09 11.70
N ASP A 370 -27.59 -16.04 12.30
CA ASP A 370 -27.79 -15.74 13.71
C ASP A 370 -29.31 -15.63 13.92
N GLY A 371 -29.90 -16.68 14.48
CA GLY A 371 -31.34 -16.85 14.62
C GLY A 371 -32.03 -15.59 15.12
N ASP A 372 -33.24 -15.38 14.58
CA ASP A 372 -34.10 -14.25 14.89
C ASP A 372 -34.15 -13.97 16.41
N PRO A 373 -33.69 -12.81 16.89
CA PRO A 373 -33.74 -12.46 18.30
C PRO A 373 -35.18 -12.23 18.80
N SER A 374 -36.19 -12.37 17.93
CA SER A 374 -37.61 -12.31 18.30
C SER A 374 -38.11 -13.59 19.01
N ASN A 375 -37.35 -14.68 19.01
CA ASN A 375 -37.77 -15.96 19.60
C ASN A 375 -37.17 -16.20 20.99
N HIS A 376 -37.34 -15.24 21.91
CA HIS A 376 -37.25 -15.55 23.34
C HIS A 376 -38.57 -16.19 23.77
N GLY A 377 -38.53 -17.51 23.96
CA GLY A 377 -39.66 -18.32 24.39
C GLY A 377 -40.31 -17.74 25.65
N THR A 378 -41.63 -17.59 25.59
CA THR A 378 -42.51 -17.59 26.74
C THR A 378 -42.29 -18.89 27.53
N GLU A 379 -41.51 -18.82 28.60
CA GLU A 379 -41.54 -19.84 29.65
C GLU A 379 -42.82 -19.65 30.47
N GLU A 380 -43.70 -20.66 30.39
CA GLU A 380 -44.84 -20.82 31.29
C GLU A 380 -44.35 -21.06 32.74
N PRO A 381 -45.02 -20.52 33.77
CA PRO A 381 -44.62 -20.75 35.14
C PRO A 381 -45.07 -22.14 35.60
N THR A 382 -44.10 -23.05 35.77
CA THR A 382 -44.28 -24.33 36.47
C THR A 382 -44.64 -24.11 37.94
N GLN A 383 -45.75 -24.71 38.35
CA GLN A 383 -46.24 -24.75 39.72
C GLN A 383 -45.29 -25.56 40.61
N ASP A 384 -44.85 -24.92 41.70
CA ASP A 384 -44.06 -25.50 42.77
C ASP A 384 -44.86 -26.58 43.50
N THR A 385 -44.35 -27.80 43.52
CA THR A 385 -44.81 -28.86 44.42
C THR A 385 -43.64 -29.40 45.24
N THR A 386 -43.88 -29.42 46.54
CA THR A 386 -43.23 -30.23 47.59
C THR A 386 -41.85 -29.80 48.12
N GLY A 387 -41.88 -29.23 49.34
CA GLY A 387 -40.77 -29.18 50.28
C GLY A 387 -41.30 -29.21 51.72
N THR A 388 -41.27 -30.39 52.33
CA THR A 388 -41.91 -30.77 53.59
C THR A 388 -41.18 -30.24 54.84
N ASN A 389 -41.97 -29.86 55.84
CA ASN A 389 -41.74 -29.90 57.30
C ASN A 389 -40.59 -29.10 57.95
N LEU A 390 -41.00 -28.17 58.83
CA LEU A 390 -40.40 -28.04 60.16
C LEU A 390 -41.45 -27.55 61.17
N ALA A 391 -41.80 -28.43 62.10
CA ALA A 391 -42.60 -28.13 63.28
C ALA A 391 -41.76 -27.41 64.35
N ARG A 392 -42.33 -26.38 64.97
CA ARG A 392 -42.08 -25.96 66.36
C ARG A 392 -43.14 -24.94 66.78
N GLY A 393 -43.89 -25.25 67.84
CA GLY A 393 -44.82 -24.35 68.53
C GLY A 393 -46.26 -24.79 68.44
#